data_AF-A0A6N7PRI0-F1
#
_entry.id   AF-A0A6N7PRI0-F1
#
_cell.length_a   1.000
_cell.length_b   1.000
_cell.length_c   1.000
_cell.angle_alpha   90.00
_cell.angle_beta   90.00
_cell.angle_gamma   90.00
#
_symmetry.space_group_name_H-M   'P 1'
#
loop_
_entity.id
_entity.type
_entity.pdbx_description
1 polymer ?
#
loop_
_entity_poly.entity_id
_entity_poly.type
_entity_poly.pdbx_seq_one_letter_code
_entity_poly.pdbx_strand_id
1 'polypeptide(L)'
;MESWAAEVVELWKKNRIPLAERTLQALQQNPHVPVKSYTFEDFIQMVDGTGAMIAEELEARGSDVRDTWLNSVVPGILSQGQPLSALVGQVTMNAIVIYNLLVPLASEEHRAKIGSFIQNWYAKFNTDLVAVGLEYAKGG
;
A
#
# COMPACT_ATOMS: atom_id res chain seq x y z
N MET A 1 -9.52 17.56 -9.45
CA MET A 1 -9.18 16.90 -8.17
C MET A 1 -9.48 17.88 -7.04
N GLU A 2 -10.08 17.42 -5.94
CA GLU A 2 -10.30 18.24 -4.74
C GLU A 2 -8.97 18.62 -4.05
N SER A 3 -8.92 19.72 -3.29
CA SER A 3 -7.68 20.25 -2.68
C SER A 3 -6.98 19.25 -1.75
N TRP A 4 -7.73 18.59 -0.86
CA TRP A 4 -7.19 17.56 0.03
C TRP A 4 -6.59 16.38 -0.73
N ALA A 5 -7.19 16.00 -1.87
CA ALA A 5 -6.73 14.87 -2.67
C ALA A 5 -5.41 15.22 -3.38
N ALA A 6 -5.28 16.45 -3.87
CA ALA A 6 -4.01 16.94 -4.40
C ALA A 6 -2.93 16.99 -3.32
N GLU A 7 -3.28 17.37 -2.09
CA GLU A 7 -2.35 17.35 -0.96
C GLU A 7 -1.88 15.92 -0.62
N VAL A 8 -2.75 14.91 -0.63
CA VAL A 8 -2.33 13.50 -0.42
C VAL A 8 -1.26 13.10 -1.44
N VAL A 9 -1.51 13.38 -2.72
CA VAL A 9 -0.59 13.01 -3.81
C VAL A 9 0.74 13.76 -3.67
N GLU A 10 0.72 15.04 -3.31
CA GLU A 10 1.93 15.84 -3.07
C GLU A 10 2.72 15.36 -1.84
N LEU A 11 2.05 15.07 -0.73
CA LEU A 11 2.67 14.51 0.47
C LEU A 11 3.32 13.18 0.16
N TRP A 12 2.66 12.31 -0.61
CA TRP A 12 3.20 11.02 -1.03
C TRP A 12 4.51 11.19 -1.82
N LYS A 13 4.49 12.05 -2.86
CA LYS A 13 5.66 12.31 -3.71
C LYS A 13 6.83 12.88 -2.92
N LYS A 14 6.58 13.89 -2.07
CA LYS A 14 7.63 14.55 -1.26
C LYS A 14 8.24 13.61 -0.22
N ASN A 15 7.46 12.66 0.29
CA ASN A 15 7.89 11.74 1.34
C ASN A 15 8.20 10.33 0.83
N ARG A 16 8.34 10.14 -0.48
CA ARG A 16 8.65 8.84 -1.11
C ARG A 16 9.79 8.08 -0.42
N ILE A 17 10.92 8.75 -0.18
CA ILE A 17 12.09 8.15 0.47
C ILE A 17 11.79 7.79 1.94
N PRO A 18 11.33 8.73 2.79
CA PRO A 18 10.93 8.40 4.16
C PRO A 18 9.90 7.26 4.27
N LEU A 19 8.94 7.19 3.34
CA LEU A 19 7.97 6.10 3.30
C LEU A 19 8.65 4.75 3.09
N ALA A 20 9.54 4.64 2.09
CA ALA A 20 10.26 3.41 1.80
C ALA A 20 11.20 2.98 2.94
N GLU A 21 11.92 3.93 3.55
CA GLU A 21 12.82 3.66 4.69
C GLU A 21 12.04 3.13 5.89
N ARG A 22 10.94 3.79 6.26
CA ARG A 22 10.15 3.43 7.45
C ARG A 22 9.40 2.11 7.26
N THR A 23 8.90 1.85 6.06
CA THR A 23 8.21 0.60 5.75
C THR A 23 9.20 -0.59 5.72
N LEU A 24 10.40 -0.40 5.15
CA LEU A 24 11.47 -1.39 5.23
C LEU A 24 11.91 -1.65 6.68
N GLN A 25 12.11 -0.60 7.47
CA GLN A 25 12.47 -0.73 8.88
C GLN A 25 11.41 -1.52 9.66
N ALA A 26 10.13 -1.21 9.44
CA ALA A 26 9.03 -1.93 10.09
C ALA A 26 9.00 -3.41 9.69
N LEU A 27 9.28 -3.72 8.42
CA LEU A 27 9.38 -5.10 7.94
C LEU A 27 10.53 -5.86 8.60
N GLN A 28 11.73 -5.26 8.65
CA GLN A 28 12.92 -5.86 9.24
C GLN A 28 12.77 -6.15 10.74
N GLN A 29 11.89 -5.40 11.42
CA GLN A 29 11.57 -5.59 12.82
C GLN A 29 10.42 -6.56 13.06
N ASN A 30 9.74 -7.03 12.01
CA ASN A 30 8.58 -7.92 12.13
C ASN A 30 9.02 -9.40 12.11
N PRO A 31 8.96 -10.12 13.25
CA PRO A 31 9.41 -11.51 13.31
C PRO A 31 8.47 -12.50 12.60
N HIS A 32 7.31 -12.04 12.12
CA HIS A 32 6.26 -12.87 11.55
C HIS A 32 6.15 -12.81 10.02
N VAL A 33 6.95 -11.96 9.36
CA VAL A 33 7.02 -11.96 7.90
C VAL A 33 8.12 -12.92 7.47
N PRO A 34 7.82 -13.96 6.66
CA PRO A 34 8.84 -14.84 6.12
C PRO A 34 9.84 -13.99 5.35
N VAL A 35 11.09 -13.97 5.81
CA VAL A 35 12.15 -13.08 5.34
C VAL A 35 12.47 -13.41 3.88
N LYS A 36 11.73 -12.81 2.94
CA LYS A 36 12.31 -12.41 1.66
C LYS A 36 13.21 -11.23 1.95
N SER A 37 14.42 -11.28 1.39
CA SER A 37 15.35 -10.15 1.44
C SER A 37 14.84 -9.03 0.53
N TYR A 38 13.84 -8.28 0.99
CA TYR A 38 13.41 -7.07 0.33
C TYR A 38 14.48 -5.99 0.50
N THR A 39 14.86 -5.40 -0.63
CA THR A 39 15.80 -4.29 -0.70
C THR A 39 15.08 -2.96 -0.49
N PHE A 40 15.86 -1.90 -0.28
CA PHE A 40 15.31 -0.55 -0.30
C PHE A 40 14.65 -0.20 -1.63
N GLU A 41 15.19 -0.67 -2.76
CA GLU A 41 14.65 -0.45 -4.09
C GLU A 41 13.27 -1.11 -4.28
N ASP A 42 13.06 -2.30 -3.72
CA ASP A 42 11.75 -2.97 -3.72
C ASP A 42 10.69 -2.13 -2.99
N PHE A 43 11.07 -1.55 -1.84
CA PHE A 43 10.18 -0.69 -1.07
C PHE A 43 9.89 0.64 -1.76
N ILE A 44 10.88 1.18 -2.47
CA ILE A 44 10.69 2.34 -3.32
C ILE A 44 9.68 2.05 -4.43
N GLN A 45 9.80 0.91 -5.12
CA GLN A 45 8.83 0.49 -6.15
C GLN A 45 7.43 0.27 -5.56
N MET A 46 7.35 -0.30 -4.36
CA MET A 46 6.07 -0.47 -3.65
C MET A 46 5.41 0.87 -3.31
N VAL A 47 6.19 1.84 -2.81
CA VAL A 47 5.70 3.20 -2.52
C VAL A 47 5.25 3.90 -3.80
N ASP A 48 6.01 3.79 -4.89
CA ASP A 48 5.64 4.39 -6.18
C ASP A 48 4.37 3.77 -6.76
N GLY A 49 4.27 2.45 -6.76
CA GLY A 49 3.11 1.72 -7.25
C GLY A 49 1.85 2.05 -6.44
N THR A 50 1.97 2.07 -5.10
CA THR A 50 0.84 2.42 -4.23
C THR A 50 0.42 3.88 -4.42
N GLY A 51 1.37 4.80 -4.55
CA GLY A 51 1.10 6.20 -4.84
C GLY A 51 0.39 6.41 -6.18
N ALA A 52 0.76 5.63 -7.20
CA ALA A 52 0.09 5.63 -8.50
C ALA A 52 -1.35 5.13 -8.39
N MET A 53 -1.62 4.03 -7.67
CA MET A 53 -2.99 3.53 -7.46
C MET A 53 -3.86 4.55 -6.73
N ILE A 54 -3.32 5.19 -5.69
CA ILE A 54 -4.03 6.24 -4.94
C ILE A 54 -4.33 7.44 -5.84
N ALA A 55 -3.37 7.87 -6.65
CA ALA A 55 -3.57 8.98 -7.58
C ALA A 55 -4.66 8.64 -8.62
N GLU A 56 -4.65 7.43 -9.20
CA GLU A 56 -5.69 6.97 -10.13
C GLU A 56 -7.09 6.99 -9.50
N GLU A 57 -7.23 6.49 -8.27
CA GLU A 57 -8.49 6.49 -7.55
C GLU A 57 -9.00 7.91 -7.26
N LEU A 58 -8.10 8.81 -6.81
CA LEU A 58 -8.44 10.21 -6.51
C LEU A 58 -8.75 11.03 -7.77
N GLU A 59 -8.19 10.66 -8.91
CA GLU A 59 -8.45 11.30 -10.21
C GLU A 59 -9.64 10.69 -10.96
N ALA A 60 -10.25 9.63 -10.41
CA ALA A 60 -11.30 8.85 -11.06
C ALA A 60 -10.91 8.37 -12.48
N ARG A 61 -9.62 8.06 -12.69
CA ARG A 61 -9.07 7.63 -13.98
C ARG A 61 -9.16 6.12 -14.24
N GLY A 62 -9.69 5.37 -13.28
CA GLY A 62 -9.84 3.92 -13.37
C GLY A 62 -9.13 3.21 -12.22
N SER A 63 -8.82 1.93 -12.43
CA SER A 63 -8.16 1.05 -11.47
C SER A 63 -7.04 0.22 -12.10
N ASP A 64 -6.53 0.61 -13.27
CA ASP A 64 -5.63 -0.21 -14.08
C ASP A 64 -4.36 -0.65 -13.32
N VAL A 65 -3.72 0.27 -12.59
CA VAL A 65 -2.49 -0.06 -11.82
C VAL A 65 -2.82 -1.01 -10.68
N ARG A 66 -3.95 -0.77 -10.00
CA ARG A 66 -4.43 -1.58 -8.89
C ARG A 66 -4.83 -2.98 -9.36
N ASP A 67 -5.56 -3.08 -10.45
CA ASP A 67 -6.03 -4.34 -11.03
C ASP A 67 -4.86 -5.14 -11.59
N THR A 68 -3.87 -4.49 -12.19
CA THR A 68 -2.62 -5.14 -12.59
C THR A 68 -1.90 -5.73 -11.38
N TRP A 69 -1.79 -4.96 -10.29
CA TRP A 69 -1.12 -5.43 -9.09
C TRP A 69 -1.86 -6.59 -8.43
N LEU A 70 -3.18 -6.48 -8.26
CA LEU A 70 -4.01 -7.52 -7.68
C LEU A 70 -3.96 -8.80 -8.52
N ASN A 71 -4.08 -8.71 -9.85
CA ASN A 71 -4.20 -9.90 -10.70
C ASN A 71 -2.86 -10.49 -11.16
N SER A 72 -1.75 -9.76 -11.07
CA SER A 72 -0.42 -10.24 -11.50
C SER A 72 0.57 -10.38 -10.36
N VAL A 73 0.66 -9.36 -9.49
CA VAL A 73 1.67 -9.32 -8.43
C VAL A 73 1.25 -10.21 -7.25
N VAL A 74 -0.01 -10.17 -6.82
CA VAL A 74 -0.48 -11.03 -5.71
C VAL A 74 -0.30 -12.51 -6.03
N PRO A 75 -0.78 -13.06 -7.16
CA PRO A 75 -0.53 -14.47 -7.51
C PRO A 75 0.95 -14.81 -7.57
N GLY A 76 1.79 -13.91 -8.10
CA GLY A 76 3.24 -14.09 -8.14
C GLY A 76 3.89 -14.15 -6.76
N ILE A 77 3.40 -13.39 -5.78
CA ILE A 77 3.87 -13.44 -4.39
C ILE A 77 3.44 -14.75 -3.72
N LEU A 78 2.18 -15.16 -3.92
CA LEU A 78 1.62 -16.38 -3.35
C LEU A 78 2.29 -17.65 -3.93
N SER A 79 2.56 -17.68 -5.24
CA SER A 79 3.26 -18.79 -5.91
C SER A 79 4.70 -18.98 -5.42
N GLN A 80 5.33 -17.91 -4.94
CA GLN A 80 6.66 -17.94 -4.30
C GLN A 80 6.61 -18.39 -2.83
N GLY A 81 5.45 -18.85 -2.34
CA GLY A 81 5.29 -19.47 -1.03
C GLY A 81 5.01 -18.51 0.13
N GLN A 82 4.78 -17.21 -0.13
CA GLN A 82 4.35 -16.30 0.93
C GLN A 82 2.87 -16.59 1.29
N PRO A 83 2.55 -16.91 2.55
CA PRO A 83 1.15 -17.13 2.95
C PRO A 83 0.30 -15.87 2.76
N LEU A 84 -0.96 -16.04 2.33
CA LEU A 84 -1.91 -14.94 2.16
C LEU A 84 -2.06 -14.11 3.45
N SER A 85 -2.10 -14.76 4.61
CA SER A 85 -2.16 -14.09 5.92
C SER A 85 -0.93 -13.21 6.20
N ALA A 86 0.26 -13.65 5.79
CA ALA A 86 1.48 -12.88 5.94
C ALA A 86 1.48 -11.66 5.00
N LEU A 87 0.97 -11.80 3.77
CA LEU A 87 0.81 -10.70 2.83
C LEU A 87 -0.20 -9.64 3.32
N VAL A 88 -1.37 -10.07 3.82
CA VAL A 88 -2.36 -9.17 4.46
C VAL A 88 -1.73 -8.44 5.64
N GLY A 89 -0.98 -9.15 6.48
CA GLY A 89 -0.25 -8.56 7.60
C GLY A 89 0.75 -7.50 7.15
N GLN A 90 1.52 -7.76 6.09
CA GLN A 90 2.48 -6.83 5.51
C GLN A 90 1.80 -5.56 4.97
N VAL A 91 0.70 -5.71 4.21
CA VAL A 91 -0.06 -4.56 3.68
C VAL A 91 -0.66 -3.72 4.83
N THR A 92 -1.17 -4.38 5.87
CA THR A 92 -1.70 -3.69 7.06
C THR A 92 -0.62 -2.92 7.81
N MET A 93 0.57 -3.50 7.96
CA MET A 93 1.72 -2.82 8.56
C MET A 93 2.14 -1.61 7.73
N ASN A 94 2.19 -1.73 6.40
CA ASN A 94 2.47 -0.61 5.51
C ASN A 94 1.44 0.51 5.69
N ALA A 95 0.16 0.18 5.78
CA ALA A 95 -0.91 1.15 6.04
C ALA A 95 -0.67 1.96 7.32
N ILE A 96 -0.29 1.29 8.42
CA ILE A 96 0.01 1.93 9.70
C ILE A 96 1.21 2.88 9.58
N VAL A 97 2.30 2.43 8.95
CA VAL A 97 3.50 3.26 8.76
C VAL A 97 3.19 4.50 7.92
N ILE A 98 2.50 4.31 6.80
CA ILE A 98 2.17 5.36 5.85
C ILE A 98 1.20 6.37 6.48
N TYR A 99 0.18 5.90 7.20
CA TYR A 99 -0.72 6.76 7.96
C TYR A 99 0.05 7.63 8.97
N ASN A 100 0.89 7.01 9.80
CA ASN A 100 1.64 7.71 10.84
C ASN A 100 2.69 8.69 10.29
N LEU A 101 3.12 8.51 9.04
CA LEU A 101 4.05 9.42 8.38
C LEU A 101 3.31 10.57 7.69
N LEU A 102 2.29 10.28 6.87
CA LEU A 102 1.68 11.29 6.01
C LEU A 102 0.63 12.14 6.72
N VAL A 103 -0.21 11.54 7.56
CA VAL A 103 -1.34 12.26 8.18
C VAL A 103 -0.88 13.42 9.08
N PRO A 104 0.18 13.27 9.92
CA PRO A 104 0.67 14.40 10.71
C PRO A 104 1.25 15.55 9.88
N LEU A 105 1.71 15.27 8.66
CA LEU A 105 2.28 16.28 7.74
C LEU A 105 1.20 17.04 6.96
N ALA A 106 -0.05 16.55 6.98
CA ALA A 106 -1.16 17.22 6.34
C ALA A 106 -1.56 18.52 7.05
N SER A 107 -1.99 19.48 6.25
CA SER A 107 -2.66 20.71 6.68
C SER A 107 -3.80 20.38 7.65
N GLU A 108 -4.01 21.24 8.63
CA GLU A 108 -5.01 21.03 9.67
C GLU A 108 -6.42 20.82 9.10
N GLU A 109 -6.77 21.58 8.06
CA GLU A 109 -8.03 21.50 7.34
C GLU A 109 -8.25 20.12 6.68
N HIS A 110 -7.23 19.55 6.04
CA HIS A 110 -7.37 18.32 5.28
C HIS A 110 -7.06 17.05 6.08
N ARG A 111 -6.37 17.17 7.23
CA ARG A 111 -5.83 16.05 8.01
C ARG A 111 -6.84 14.93 8.27
N ALA A 112 -8.04 15.26 8.75
CA ALA A 112 -9.06 14.26 9.08
C ALA A 112 -9.56 13.52 7.84
N LYS A 113 -9.74 14.24 6.72
CA LYS A 113 -10.19 13.67 5.44
C LYS A 113 -9.12 12.78 4.82
N ILE A 114 -7.86 13.22 4.85
CA ILE A 114 -6.70 12.44 4.40
C ILE A 114 -6.54 11.16 5.23
N GLY A 115 -6.61 11.28 6.56
CA GLY A 115 -6.52 10.12 7.44
C GLY A 115 -7.62 9.09 7.18
N SER A 116 -8.88 9.54 7.06
CA SER A 116 -10.01 8.66 6.75
C SER A 116 -9.87 8.01 5.38
N PHE A 117 -9.41 8.76 4.38
CA PHE A 117 -9.17 8.24 3.03
C PHE A 117 -8.12 7.12 3.05
N ILE A 118 -6.95 7.34 3.64
CA ILE A 118 -5.87 6.35 3.70
C ILE A 118 -6.35 5.07 4.39
N GLN A 119 -7.04 5.19 5.53
CA GLN A 119 -7.58 4.03 6.26
C GLN A 119 -8.57 3.23 5.41
N ASN A 120 -9.54 3.90 4.79
CA ASN A 120 -10.55 3.25 3.97
C ASN A 120 -9.95 2.62 2.71
N TRP A 121 -8.98 3.30 2.09
CA TRP A 121 -8.29 2.79 0.91
C TRP A 121 -7.58 1.46 1.19
N TYR A 122 -6.79 1.39 2.27
CA TYR A 122 -6.11 0.16 2.66
C TYR A 122 -7.07 -0.94 3.12
N ALA A 123 -8.17 -0.60 3.80
CA ALA A 123 -9.19 -1.58 4.17
C ALA A 123 -9.84 -2.22 2.93
N LYS A 124 -10.18 -1.41 1.92
CA LYS A 124 -10.70 -1.88 0.63
C LYS A 124 -9.65 -2.72 -0.11
N PHE A 125 -8.41 -2.24 -0.18
CA PHE A 125 -7.33 -2.97 -0.86
C PHE A 125 -7.06 -4.33 -0.23
N ASN A 126 -7.03 -4.44 1.10
CA ASN A 126 -6.91 -5.72 1.79
C ASN A 126 -8.10 -6.65 1.53
N THR A 127 -9.32 -6.11 1.45
CA THR A 127 -10.51 -6.89 1.11
C THR A 127 -10.36 -7.53 -0.28
N ASP A 128 -9.92 -6.74 -1.26
CA ASP A 128 -9.73 -7.22 -2.63
C ASP A 128 -8.55 -8.18 -2.76
N LEU A 129 -7.46 -7.91 -2.03
CA LEU A 129 -6.31 -8.81 -1.94
C LEU A 129 -6.70 -10.17 -1.38
N VAL A 130 -7.54 -10.21 -0.34
CA VAL A 130 -8.04 -11.47 0.22
C VAL A 130 -8.93 -12.20 -0.79
N ALA A 131 -9.81 -11.49 -1.50
CA ALA A 131 -10.66 -12.08 -2.52
C ALA A 131 -9.82 -12.78 -3.61
N VAL A 132 -8.85 -12.07 -4.20
CA VAL A 132 -7.94 -12.62 -5.21
C VAL A 132 -7.09 -13.76 -4.65
N GLY A 133 -6.57 -13.61 -3.44
CA GLY A 133 -5.77 -14.65 -2.80
C GLY A 133 -6.53 -15.95 -2.52
N LEU A 134 -7.82 -15.85 -2.16
CA LEU A 134 -8.70 -17.00 -1.98
C LEU A 134 -9.07 -17.66 -3.32
N GLU A 135 -9.21 -16.89 -4.39
CA GLU A 135 -9.42 -17.44 -5.73
C GLU A 135 -8.20 -18.20 -6.23
N TYR A 136 -7.00 -17.63 -6.07
CA TYR A 136 -5.74 -18.29 -6.38
C TYR A 136 -5.61 -19.64 -5.66
N ALA A 137 -5.98 -19.72 -4.38
CA ALA A 137 -5.93 -20.95 -3.61
C ALA A 137 -6.89 -22.06 -4.11
N LYS A 138 -7.89 -21.73 -4.94
CA LYS A 138 -8.86 -22.70 -5.49
C LYS A 138 -8.44 -23.32 -6.83
N GLY A 139 -7.44 -22.77 -7.52
CA GLY A 139 -7.08 -23.19 -8.88
C GLY A 139 -5.65 -22.92 -9.33
N GLY A 140 -4.74 -22.54 -8.42
CA GLY A 140 -3.30 -22.46 -8.64
C GLY A 140 -2.60 -23.81 -8.55
#